data_AF-A0A6I9N0D0-F1
#
_entry.id   AF-A0A6I9N0D0-F1
#
_cell.length_a   1.000
_cell.length_b   1.000
_cell.length_c   1.000
_cell.angle_alpha   90.00
_cell.angle_beta   90.00
_cell.angle_gamma   90.00
#
_symmetry.space_group_name_H-M   'P 1'
#
loop_
_entity.id
_entity.type
_entity.pdbx_description
1 polymer ?
#
loop_
_entity_poly.entity_id
_entity_poly.type
_entity_poly.pdbx_seq_one_letter_code
_entity_poly.pdbx_strand_id
1 'polypeptide(L)'
;MTLAELQSLVETMQNLPCVISQLERVQAVLLTVEDFQSQAQTLASAWRRDSPPEELQALLERGATLPVLVPECESLEGLKEQGVWLEEVRRTLGTEGGERQEVMLDALRTLMEAGCNVPQSVSVETAMAELQELLTIAERWEEKAQICLEQ
;
A
#
# COMPACT_ATOMS: atom_id res chain seq x y z
N MET A 1 16.07 4.80 -15.83
CA MET A 1 15.76 3.86 -16.92
C MET A 1 14.49 3.12 -16.55
N THR A 2 13.50 3.06 -17.44
CA THR A 2 12.21 2.37 -17.25
C THR A 2 12.21 1.01 -17.95
N LEU A 3 11.24 0.14 -17.62
CA LEU A 3 11.11 -1.17 -18.28
C LEU A 3 10.94 -1.03 -19.80
N ALA A 4 10.13 -0.06 -20.26
CA ALA A 4 9.94 0.20 -21.67
C ALA A 4 11.25 0.61 -22.38
N GLU A 5 12.09 1.42 -21.72
CA GLU A 5 13.40 1.80 -22.24
C GLU A 5 14.35 0.59 -22.31
N LEU A 6 14.32 -0.31 -21.32
CA LEU A 6 15.12 -1.54 -21.33
C LEU A 6 14.69 -2.49 -22.46
N GLN A 7 13.38 -2.66 -22.67
CA GLN A 7 12.84 -3.46 -23.78
C GLN A 7 13.26 -2.90 -25.14
N SER A 8 13.13 -1.58 -25.33
CA SER A 8 13.56 -0.90 -26.56
C SER A 8 15.08 -1.03 -26.79
N LEU A 9 15.88 -0.98 -25.72
CA LEU A 9 17.31 -1.18 -25.81
C LEU A 9 17.66 -2.60 -26.27
N VAL A 10 17.01 -3.62 -25.71
CA VAL A 10 17.23 -5.03 -26.11
C VAL A 10 16.87 -5.23 -27.57
N GLU A 11 15.71 -4.73 -28.01
CA GLU A 11 15.27 -4.81 -29.40
C GLU A 11 16.26 -4.10 -30.34
N THR A 12 16.72 -2.91 -29.97
CA THR A 12 17.72 -2.17 -30.75
C THR A 12 19.02 -2.96 -30.86
N MET A 13 19.51 -3.53 -29.75
CA MET A 13 20.75 -4.32 -29.75
C MET A 13 20.64 -5.60 -30.60
N GLN A 14 19.47 -6.24 -30.67
CA GLN A 14 19.23 -7.42 -31.51
C GLN A 14 19.18 -7.09 -33.01
N ASN A 15 18.76 -5.88 -33.37
CA ASN A 15 18.58 -5.45 -34.76
C ASN A 15 19.84 -4.82 -35.38
N LEU A 16 20.94 -4.72 -34.63
CA LEU A 16 22.21 -4.17 -35.14
C LEU A 16 22.99 -5.23 -35.96
N PRO A 17 23.67 -4.83 -37.05
CA PRO A 17 24.44 -5.75 -37.90
C PRO A 17 25.78 -6.19 -37.27
N CYS A 18 25.93 -6.11 -35.95
CA CYS A 18 27.15 -6.46 -35.23
C CYS A 18 26.85 -7.23 -33.94
N VAL A 19 27.81 -8.05 -33.50
CA VAL A 19 27.69 -8.83 -32.25
C VAL A 19 27.97 -7.92 -31.06
N ILE A 20 27.00 -7.80 -30.17
CA ILE A 20 27.16 -7.07 -28.91
C ILE A 20 27.31 -8.08 -27.77
N SER A 21 28.51 -8.13 -27.19
CA SER A 21 28.87 -9.11 -26.15
C SER A 21 28.10 -8.96 -24.84
N GLN A 22 27.47 -7.80 -24.60
CA GLN A 22 26.68 -7.53 -23.42
C GLN A 22 25.20 -7.90 -23.59
N LEU A 23 24.75 -8.25 -24.80
CA LEU A 23 23.33 -8.51 -25.10
C LEU A 23 22.71 -9.56 -24.16
N GLU A 24 23.42 -10.67 -23.91
CA GLU A 24 22.94 -11.72 -22.99
C GLU A 24 22.74 -11.20 -21.56
N ARG A 25 23.63 -10.32 -21.08
CA ARG A 25 23.53 -9.72 -19.75
C ARG A 25 22.34 -8.78 -19.65
N VAL A 26 22.08 -7.98 -20.69
CA VAL A 26 20.93 -7.06 -20.73
C VAL A 26 19.61 -7.85 -20.81
N GLN A 27 19.57 -8.94 -21.58
CA GLN A 27 18.41 -9.84 -21.62
C GLN A 27 18.16 -10.52 -20.27
N ALA A 28 19.21 -10.95 -19.56
CA ALA A 28 19.05 -11.53 -18.23
C ALA A 28 18.45 -10.54 -17.23
N VAL A 29 18.83 -9.26 -17.31
CA VAL A 29 18.21 -8.19 -16.52
C VAL A 29 16.74 -8.01 -16.90
N LEU A 30 16.42 -7.96 -18.20
CA LEU A 30 15.03 -7.85 -18.67
C LEU A 30 14.15 -8.98 -18.12
N LEU A 31 14.60 -10.23 -18.23
CA LEU A 31 13.90 -11.39 -17.70
C LEU A 31 13.67 -11.30 -16.18
N THR A 32 14.67 -10.82 -15.43
CA THR A 32 14.56 -10.63 -13.98
C THR A 32 13.50 -9.58 -13.63
N VAL A 33 13.43 -8.49 -14.41
CA VAL A 33 12.43 -7.43 -14.21
C VAL A 33 11.03 -7.91 -14.60
N GLU A 34 10.90 -8.68 -15.68
CA GLU A 34 9.62 -9.26 -16.11
C GLU A 34 9.08 -10.30 -15.12
N ASP A 35 9.95 -11.16 -14.57
CA ASP A 35 9.60 -12.09 -13.49
C ASP A 35 9.13 -11.34 -12.24
N PHE A 36 9.84 -10.28 -11.86
CA PHE A 36 9.42 -9.42 -10.77
C PHE A 36 8.05 -8.80 -11.01
N GLN A 37 7.82 -8.23 -12.21
CA GLN A 37 6.56 -7.61 -12.58
C GLN A 37 5.40 -8.62 -12.50
N SER A 38 5.58 -9.83 -13.02
CA SER A 38 4.57 -10.89 -12.97
C SER A 38 4.21 -11.27 -11.53
N GLN A 39 5.21 -11.41 -10.66
CA GLN A 39 5.00 -11.73 -9.25
C GLN A 39 4.31 -10.58 -8.51
N ALA A 40 4.68 -9.33 -8.80
CA ALA A 40 4.06 -8.14 -8.20
C ALA A 40 2.59 -7.99 -8.58
N GLN A 41 2.23 -8.19 -9.85
CA GLN A 41 0.85 -8.16 -10.29
C GLN A 41 0.02 -9.29 -9.67
N THR A 42 0.61 -10.48 -9.58
CA THR A 42 -0.03 -11.64 -8.93
C THR A 42 -0.31 -11.35 -7.46
N LEU A 43 0.70 -10.87 -6.72
CA LEU A 43 0.55 -10.51 -5.31
C LEU A 43 -0.49 -9.40 -5.14
N ALA A 44 -0.43 -8.34 -5.94
CA ALA A 44 -1.35 -7.20 -5.85
C ALA A 44 -2.82 -7.63 -6.09
N SER A 45 -3.07 -8.52 -7.05
CA SER A 45 -4.43 -9.03 -7.31
C SER A 45 -4.95 -9.96 -6.20
N ALA A 46 -4.06 -10.73 -5.59
CA ALA A 46 -4.36 -11.64 -4.49
C ALA A 46 -4.39 -10.95 -3.13
N TRP A 47 -3.91 -9.71 -3.01
CA TRP A 47 -3.77 -8.98 -1.76
C TRP A 47 -5.12 -8.81 -1.06
N ARG A 48 -5.15 -9.10 0.24
CA ARG A 48 -6.30 -8.98 1.12
C ARG A 48 -5.86 -8.36 2.44
N ARG A 49 -6.85 -7.97 3.27
CA ARG A 49 -6.61 -7.41 4.61
C ARG A 49 -5.73 -8.32 5.48
N ASP A 50 -5.92 -9.63 5.38
CA ASP A 50 -5.22 -10.62 6.20
C ASP A 50 -3.95 -11.19 5.51
N SER A 51 -3.52 -10.58 4.40
CA SER A 51 -2.30 -11.00 3.71
C SER A 51 -1.06 -10.72 4.55
N PRO A 52 -0.06 -11.62 4.56
CA PRO A 52 1.14 -11.44 5.35
C PRO A 52 1.96 -10.23 4.82
N PRO A 53 2.32 -9.26 5.68
CA PRO A 53 3.08 -8.08 5.26
C PRO A 53 4.51 -8.43 4.83
N GLU A 54 5.04 -9.56 5.28
CA GLU A 54 6.38 -10.05 4.96
C GLU A 54 6.56 -10.30 3.45
N GLU A 55 5.56 -10.86 2.78
CA GLU A 55 5.62 -11.14 1.34
C GLU A 55 5.69 -9.85 0.52
N LEU A 56 4.90 -8.84 0.90
CA LEU A 56 4.92 -7.52 0.27
C LEU A 56 6.25 -6.80 0.51
N GLN A 57 6.75 -6.85 1.75
CA GLN A 57 8.01 -6.21 2.11
C GLN A 57 9.20 -6.86 1.39
N ALA A 58 9.25 -8.19 1.31
CA ALA A 58 10.28 -8.92 0.57
C ALA A 58 10.25 -8.57 -0.92
N LEU A 59 9.05 -8.39 -1.49
CA LEU A 59 8.90 -8.00 -2.88
C LEU A 59 9.37 -6.56 -3.11
N LEU A 60 8.98 -5.61 -2.25
CA LEU A 60 9.46 -4.23 -2.31
C LEU A 60 11.00 -4.13 -2.20
N GLU A 61 11.59 -4.91 -1.29
CA GLU A 61 13.05 -4.99 -1.15
C GLU A 61 13.71 -5.51 -2.42
N ARG A 62 13.16 -6.56 -3.03
CA ARG A 62 13.65 -7.07 -4.31
C ARG A 62 13.51 -6.02 -5.41
N GLY A 63 12.37 -5.32 -5.47
CA GLY A 63 12.12 -4.23 -6.41
C GLY A 63 13.15 -3.10 -6.29
N ALA A 64 13.54 -2.73 -5.07
CA ALA A 64 14.55 -1.70 -4.81
C ALA A 64 15.97 -2.07 -5.30
N THR A 65 16.24 -3.37 -5.47
CA THR A 65 17.52 -3.85 -6.04
C THR A 65 17.55 -3.88 -7.56
N LEU A 66 16.41 -3.69 -8.23
CA LEU A 66 16.33 -3.73 -9.68
C LEU A 66 17.01 -2.49 -10.29
N PRO A 67 17.76 -2.64 -11.39
CA PRO A 67 18.45 -1.53 -12.05
C PRO A 67 17.51 -0.63 -12.86
N VAL A 68 16.19 -0.88 -12.80
CA VAL A 68 15.17 -0.27 -13.64
C VAL A 68 13.98 0.11 -12.76
N LEU A 69 13.36 1.24 -13.08
CA LEU A 69 12.11 1.65 -12.46
C LEU A 69 10.97 0.77 -12.98
N VAL A 70 10.28 0.12 -12.04
CA VAL A 70 9.15 -0.77 -12.30
C VAL A 70 7.89 -0.15 -11.69
N PRO A 71 6.85 0.15 -12.48
CA PRO A 71 5.66 0.85 -11.98
C PRO A 71 4.90 0.05 -10.91
N GLU A 72 5.01 -1.28 -10.93
CA GLU A 72 4.42 -2.13 -9.89
C GLU A 72 4.97 -1.82 -8.49
N CYS A 73 6.20 -1.29 -8.35
CA CYS A 73 6.73 -0.90 -7.05
C CYS A 73 5.85 0.18 -6.38
N GLU A 74 5.40 1.19 -7.12
CA GLU A 74 4.50 2.24 -6.58
C GLU A 74 3.16 1.64 -6.14
N SER A 75 2.65 0.68 -6.91
CA SER A 75 1.40 -0.03 -6.55
C SER A 75 1.56 -0.86 -5.28
N LEU A 76 2.69 -1.56 -5.12
CA LEU A 76 3.01 -2.33 -3.92
C LEU A 76 3.23 -1.44 -2.69
N GLU A 77 3.86 -0.28 -2.86
CA GLU A 77 3.99 0.73 -1.80
C GLU A 77 2.61 1.21 -1.34
N GLY A 78 1.70 1.48 -2.27
CA GLY A 78 0.33 1.84 -1.94
C GLY A 78 -0.42 0.75 -1.16
N LEU A 79 -0.22 -0.52 -1.48
CA LEU A 79 -0.78 -1.64 -0.69
C LEU A 79 -0.19 -1.71 0.71
N LYS A 80 1.09 -1.37 0.87
CA LYS A 80 1.75 -1.31 2.18
C LYS A 80 1.16 -0.19 3.03
N GLU A 81 0.97 1.00 2.46
CA GLU A 81 0.34 2.14 3.13
C GLU A 81 -1.09 1.81 3.58
N GLN A 82 -1.87 1.15 2.72
CA GLN A 82 -3.20 0.63 3.09
C GLN A 82 -3.13 -0.32 4.28
N GLY A 83 -2.23 -1.31 4.25
CA GLY A 83 -2.08 -2.28 5.32
C GLY A 83 -1.69 -1.64 6.66
N VAL A 84 -0.73 -0.72 6.64
CA VAL A 84 -0.29 0.01 7.84
C VAL A 84 -1.42 0.84 8.44
N TRP A 85 -2.17 1.57 7.60
CA TRP A 85 -3.28 2.38 8.08
C TRP A 85 -4.42 1.51 8.64
N LEU A 86 -4.79 0.43 7.95
CA LEU A 86 -5.81 -0.51 8.43
C LEU A 86 -5.43 -1.16 9.76
N GLU A 87 -4.15 -1.49 9.95
CA GLU A 87 -3.61 -1.94 11.23
C GLU A 87 -3.76 -0.89 12.34
N GLU A 88 -3.45 0.37 12.05
CA GLU A 88 -3.60 1.46 13.01
C GLU A 88 -5.06 1.67 13.42
N VAL A 89 -5.99 1.60 12.46
CA VAL A 89 -7.43 1.67 12.72
C VAL A 89 -7.84 0.55 13.68
N ARG A 90 -7.41 -0.68 13.40
CA ARG A 90 -7.75 -1.87 14.20
C ARG A 90 -7.19 -1.79 15.61
N ARG A 91 -5.93 -1.37 15.76
CA ARG A 91 -5.28 -1.15 17.04
C ARG A 91 -5.98 -0.07 17.85
N THR A 92 -6.29 1.06 17.22
CA THR A 92 -6.94 2.20 17.88
C THR A 92 -8.34 1.82 18.36
N LEU A 93 -9.12 1.11 17.53
CA LEU A 93 -10.48 0.71 17.88
C LEU A 93 -10.54 -0.46 18.89
N GLY A 94 -9.39 -0.98 19.36
CA GLY A 94 -9.36 -2.08 20.34
C GLY A 94 -9.99 -3.37 19.82
N THR A 95 -10.09 -3.54 18.51
CA THR A 95 -10.51 -4.83 17.91
C THR A 95 -9.42 -5.91 18.06
N GLU A 96 -8.24 -5.50 18.50
CA GLU A 96 -7.11 -6.30 18.96
C GLU A 96 -7.14 -6.50 20.48
N GLY A 97 -7.46 -7.70 20.97
CA GLY A 97 -7.14 -8.07 22.36
C GLY A 97 -8.25 -7.96 23.42
N GLY A 98 -9.49 -7.56 23.06
CA GLY A 98 -10.67 -7.73 23.93
C GLY A 98 -10.77 -6.79 25.15
N GLU A 99 -9.77 -5.95 25.40
CA GLU A 99 -9.85 -4.87 26.39
C GLU A 99 -10.45 -3.61 25.74
N ARG A 100 -11.36 -2.94 26.45
CA ARG A 100 -12.03 -1.73 25.96
C ARG A 100 -11.05 -0.56 26.00
N GLN A 101 -10.34 -0.33 24.90
CA GLN A 101 -9.47 0.83 24.72
C GLN A 101 -10.30 2.12 24.80
N GLU A 102 -9.88 3.07 25.64
CA GLU A 102 -10.44 4.42 25.60
C GLU A 102 -9.91 5.12 24.35
N VAL A 103 -10.80 5.30 23.37
CA VAL A 103 -10.47 6.00 22.13
C VAL A 103 -10.81 7.48 22.28
N MET A 104 -9.79 8.33 22.14
CA MET A 104 -10.00 9.77 22.12
C MET A 104 -10.59 10.22 20.78
N LEU A 105 -11.51 11.18 20.82
CA LEU A 105 -12.15 11.73 19.63
C LEU A 105 -11.12 12.30 18.63
N ASP A 106 -10.06 12.92 19.16
CA ASP A 106 -8.91 13.40 18.38
C ASP A 106 -8.22 12.28 17.58
N ALA A 107 -8.03 11.10 18.19
CA ALA A 107 -7.43 9.95 17.52
C ALA A 107 -8.28 9.46 16.34
N LEU A 108 -9.62 9.46 16.47
CA LEU A 108 -10.52 9.13 15.36
C LEU A 108 -10.40 10.15 14.21
N ARG A 109 -10.29 11.45 14.52
CA ARG A 109 -10.09 12.50 13.50
C ARG A 109 -8.75 12.33 12.78
N THR A 110 -7.68 12.04 13.52
CA THR A 110 -6.36 11.76 12.95
C THR A 110 -6.40 10.55 12.01
N LEU A 111 -7.09 9.47 12.39
CA LEU A 111 -7.23 8.29 11.53
C LEU A 111 -7.98 8.60 10.24
N MET A 112 -9.04 9.40 10.30
CA MET A 112 -9.78 9.86 9.12
C MET A 112 -8.89 10.69 8.18
N GLU A 113 -8.13 11.64 8.72
CA GLU A 113 -7.22 12.46 7.92
C GLU A 113 -6.12 11.62 7.26
N ALA A 114 -5.53 10.66 8.00
CA ALA A 114 -4.58 9.73 7.44
C ALA A 114 -5.19 8.88 6.31
N GLY A 115 -6.43 8.40 6.48
CA GLY A 115 -7.13 7.56 5.51
C GLY A 115 -7.42 8.27 4.17
N CYS A 116 -7.54 9.60 4.17
CA CYS A 116 -7.67 10.40 2.95
C CYS A 116 -6.41 10.38 2.06
N ASN A 117 -5.24 10.11 2.65
CA ASN A 117 -3.96 10.10 1.94
C ASN A 117 -3.55 8.69 1.48
N VAL A 118 -4.26 7.66 1.95
CA VAL A 118 -4.00 6.27 1.61
C VAL A 118 -4.67 5.93 0.26
N PRO A 119 -4.05 5.11 -0.60
CA PRO A 119 -4.68 4.67 -1.85
C PRO A 119 -6.00 3.95 -1.58
N GLN A 120 -7.03 4.31 -2.33
CA GLN A 120 -8.40 3.86 -2.05
C GLN A 120 -8.60 2.39 -2.44
N SER A 121 -9.33 1.66 -1.59
CA SER A 121 -9.77 0.29 -1.84
C SER A 121 -11.04 0.00 -1.06
N VAL A 122 -11.77 -1.06 -1.39
CA VAL A 122 -12.99 -1.45 -0.68
C VAL A 122 -12.75 -1.62 0.83
N SER A 123 -11.56 -2.11 1.23
CA SER A 123 -11.21 -2.24 2.65
C SER A 123 -11.01 -0.89 3.32
N VAL A 124 -10.37 0.05 2.64
CA VAL A 124 -10.18 1.43 3.13
C VAL A 124 -11.52 2.15 3.22
N GLU A 125 -12.35 2.08 2.19
CA GLU A 125 -13.69 2.68 2.16
C GLU A 125 -14.57 2.16 3.31
N THR A 126 -14.53 0.85 3.58
CA THR A 126 -15.28 0.24 4.68
C THR A 126 -14.81 0.78 6.03
N ALA A 127 -13.50 0.80 6.27
CA ALA A 127 -12.94 1.32 7.52
C ALA A 127 -13.20 2.82 7.70
N MET A 128 -13.14 3.61 6.63
CA MET A 128 -13.48 5.05 6.64
C MET A 128 -14.96 5.26 7.01
N ALA A 129 -15.87 4.45 6.48
CA ALA A 129 -17.28 4.52 6.83
C ALA A 129 -17.53 4.19 8.32
N GLU A 130 -16.88 3.16 8.84
CA GLU A 130 -16.95 2.78 10.26
C GLU A 130 -16.40 3.90 11.18
N LEU A 131 -15.24 4.48 10.84
CA LEU A 131 -14.66 5.60 11.58
C LEU A 131 -15.58 6.83 11.58
N GLN A 132 -16.18 7.15 10.44
CA GLN A 132 -17.10 8.28 10.33
C GLN A 132 -18.36 8.07 11.16
N GLU A 133 -18.91 6.86 11.21
CA GLU A 133 -20.05 6.53 12.07
C GLU A 133 -19.69 6.74 13.55
N LEU A 134 -18.53 6.22 13.97
CA LEU A 134 -18.04 6.38 15.34
C LEU A 134 -17.83 7.84 15.73
N LEU A 135 -17.20 8.64 14.86
CA LEU A 135 -17.04 10.09 15.08
C LEU A 135 -18.38 10.77 15.28
N THR A 136 -19.34 10.49 14.40
CA THR A 136 -20.69 11.09 14.47
C THR A 136 -21.36 10.79 15.81
N ILE A 137 -21.22 9.56 16.31
CA ILE A 137 -21.76 9.18 17.62
C ILE A 137 -21.02 9.91 18.75
N ALA A 138 -19.68 9.94 18.70
CA ALA A 138 -18.84 10.53 19.73
C ALA A 138 -19.08 12.05 19.87
N GLU A 139 -19.12 12.78 18.76
CA GLU A 139 -19.38 14.22 18.72
C GLU A 139 -20.76 14.56 19.32
N ARG A 140 -21.77 13.76 19.02
CA ARG A 140 -23.12 13.95 19.58
C ARG A 140 -23.14 13.75 21.10
N TRP A 141 -22.31 12.85 21.63
CA TRP A 141 -22.20 12.65 23.08
C TRP A 141 -21.40 13.77 23.74
N GLU A 142 -20.36 14.28 23.09
CA GLU A 142 -19.61 15.45 23.54
C GLU A 142 -20.50 16.69 23.65
N GLU A 143 -21.33 16.96 22.63
CA GLU A 143 -22.32 18.05 22.66
C GLU A 143 -23.29 17.92 23.85
N LYS A 144 -23.81 16.71 24.10
CA LYS A 144 -24.69 16.46 25.26
C LYS A 144 -23.99 16.68 26.58
N ALA A 145 -22.74 16.25 26.71
CA ALA A 145 -21.96 16.43 27.93
C ALA A 145 -21.67 17.92 28.18
N GLN A 146 -21.35 18.67 27.13
CA GLN A 146 -21.13 20.11 27.21
C GLN A 146 -22.38 20.86 27.71
N ILE A 147 -23.56 20.53 27.18
CA ILE A 147 -24.84 21.09 27.66
C ILE A 147 -25.04 20.86 29.16
N CYS A 148 -24.63 19.71 29.70
CA CYS A 148 -24.74 19.41 31.12
C CYS A 148 -23.75 20.18 32.00
N LEU A 149 -22.61 20.59 31.45
CA LEU A 149 -21.58 21.35 32.18
C LEU A 149 -21.85 22.87 32.17
N GLU A 150 -22.66 23.34 31.22
CA GLU A 150 -23.04 24.75 31.07
C GLU A 150 -24.33 25.13 31.84
N GLN A 151 -24.98 24.17 32.53
CA GLN A 151 -26.16 24.35 33.39
C GLN A 151 -25.78 24.34 34.88
#